data_AF-H2C450-F1
#
_entry.id   AF-H2C450-F1
#
_cell.length_a   1.000
_cell.length_b   1.000
_cell.length_c   1.000
_cell.angle_alpha   90.00
_cell.angle_beta   90.00
_cell.angle_gamma   90.00
#
_symmetry.space_group_name_H-M   'P 1'
#
loop_
_entity.id
_entity.type
_entity.pdbx_description
1 polymer ?
#
loop_
_entity_poly.entity_id
_entity_poly.type
_entity_poly.pdbx_seq_one_letter_code
_entity_poly.pdbx_strand_id
1 'polypeptide(L)'
;MLRPKEVRQRLGISYATVREYVKKGYIKPVLEIGKWRFREKDLEKLMGIVRKRKVILYARVSSNTRKDDLVNQVKYLEENVKEYYQVITDVGSSLNVKRKGPSSYLE
;
A
#
# COMPACT_ATOMS: atom_id res chain seq x y z
N MET A 1 7.54 2.39 8.67
CA MET A 1 6.91 3.43 9.54
C MET A 1 7.97 4.41 10.01
N LEU A 2 7.60 5.68 10.25
CA LEU A 2 8.52 6.77 10.58
C LEU A 2 8.71 6.91 12.10
N ARG A 3 9.92 7.29 12.53
CA ARG A 3 10.26 7.67 13.91
C ARG A 3 9.85 9.12 14.19
N PRO A 4 9.68 9.52 15.47
CA PRO A 4 9.41 10.92 15.83
C PRO A 4 10.42 11.92 15.21
N LYS A 5 11.70 11.53 15.13
CA LYS A 5 12.75 12.37 14.49
C LYS A 5 12.48 12.62 13.01
N GLU A 6 12.06 11.60 12.28
CA GLU A 6 11.77 11.67 10.83
C GLU A 6 10.49 12.47 10.58
N VAL A 7 9.46 12.30 11.42
CA VAL A 7 8.23 13.11 11.37
C VAL A 7 8.55 14.59 11.55
N ARG A 8 9.37 14.91 12.57
CA ARG A 8 9.81 16.27 12.85
C ARG A 8 10.50 16.90 11.64
N GLN A 9 11.44 16.18 11.03
CA GLN A 9 12.19 16.65 9.86
C GLN A 9 11.29 16.84 8.64
N ARG A 10 10.33 15.93 8.41
CA ARG A 10 9.44 15.98 7.23
C ARG A 10 8.37 17.08 7.33
N LEU A 11 7.88 17.35 8.54
CA LEU A 11 6.88 18.40 8.77
C LEU A 11 7.49 19.77 9.10
N GLY A 12 8.79 19.84 9.38
CA GLY A 12 9.47 21.10 9.76
C GLY A 12 9.04 21.66 11.13
N ILE A 13 8.54 20.81 12.04
CA ILE A 13 7.99 21.22 13.35
C ILE A 13 8.91 20.82 14.51
N SER A 14 8.54 21.14 15.76
CA SER A 14 9.29 20.72 16.95
C SER A 14 8.79 19.37 17.50
N TYR A 15 9.56 18.71 18.38
CA TYR A 15 9.08 17.52 19.11
C TYR A 15 7.89 17.82 20.03
N ALA A 16 7.79 19.05 20.54
CA ALA A 16 6.62 19.46 21.33
C ALA A 16 5.37 19.51 20.45
N THR A 17 5.47 20.09 19.27
CA THR A 17 4.39 20.16 18.28
C THR A 17 3.94 18.76 17.82
N VAL A 18 4.88 17.83 17.60
CA VAL A 18 4.53 16.43 17.29
C VAL A 18 3.69 15.80 18.40
N ARG A 19 4.10 15.98 19.68
CA ARG A 19 3.34 15.45 20.83
C ARG A 19 1.96 16.10 20.97
N GLU A 20 1.86 17.39 20.72
CA GLU A 20 0.60 18.12 20.73
C GLU A 20 -0.34 17.63 19.63
N TYR A 21 0.18 17.38 18.42
CA TYR A 21 -0.62 16.85 17.32
C TYR A 21 -1.12 15.43 17.61
N VAL A 22 -0.32 14.61 18.29
CA VAL A 22 -0.77 13.30 18.82
C VAL A 22 -1.90 13.49 19.83
N LYS A 23 -1.74 14.40 20.79
CA LYS A 23 -2.75 14.70 21.82
C LYS A 23 -4.06 15.22 21.21
N LYS A 24 -3.97 16.09 20.20
CA LYS A 24 -5.11 16.63 19.45
C LYS A 24 -5.70 15.63 18.45
N GLY A 25 -5.05 14.51 18.21
CA GLY A 25 -5.52 13.45 17.32
C GLY A 25 -5.27 13.70 15.82
N TYR A 26 -4.52 14.73 15.45
CA TYR A 26 -4.17 15.04 14.06
C TYR A 26 -3.28 13.95 13.43
N ILE A 27 -2.42 13.32 14.24
CA ILE A 27 -1.62 12.16 13.86
C ILE A 27 -1.72 11.10 14.94
N LYS A 28 -1.83 9.83 14.54
CA LYS A 28 -1.95 8.71 15.50
C LYS A 28 -0.73 7.79 15.37
N PRO A 29 0.13 7.71 16.39
CA PRO A 29 1.24 6.76 16.38
C PRO A 29 0.74 5.35 16.66
N VAL A 30 1.45 4.37 16.11
CA VAL A 30 1.39 2.97 16.51
C VAL A 30 2.53 2.72 17.50
N LEU A 31 2.24 2.00 18.58
CA LEU A 31 3.28 1.56 19.52
C LEU A 31 3.90 0.27 18.99
N GLU A 32 5.18 0.34 18.64
CA GLU A 32 5.97 -0.81 18.17
C GLU A 32 7.14 -0.99 19.14
N ILE A 33 7.12 -2.07 19.93
CA ILE A 33 8.14 -2.37 20.95
C ILE A 33 8.34 -1.16 21.88
N GLY A 34 7.24 -0.60 22.40
CA GLY A 34 7.25 0.55 23.32
C GLY A 34 7.68 1.89 22.69
N LYS A 35 7.94 1.95 21.38
CA LYS A 35 8.36 3.17 20.68
C LYS A 35 7.28 3.65 19.72
N TRP A 36 7.09 4.96 19.63
CA TRP A 36 6.17 5.55 18.67
C TRP A 36 6.65 5.37 17.23
N ARG A 37 5.75 4.89 16.39
CA ARG A 37 5.90 4.78 14.95
C ARG A 37 4.73 5.46 14.25
N PHE A 38 5.02 6.25 13.23
CA PHE A 38 4.01 6.99 12.47
C PHE A 38 3.88 6.41 11.07
N ARG A 39 2.65 6.28 10.57
CA ARG A 39 2.45 5.88 9.18
C ARG A 39 2.66 7.09 8.29
N GLU A 40 3.31 6.89 7.16
CA GLU A 40 3.54 7.96 6.20
C GLU A 40 2.23 8.58 5.70
N LYS A 41 1.20 7.74 5.51
CA LYS A 41 -0.17 8.17 5.13
C LYS A 41 -0.76 9.22 6.08
N ASP A 42 -0.46 9.14 7.38
CA ASP A 42 -1.00 10.08 8.35
C ASP A 42 -0.33 11.46 8.22
N LEU A 43 0.95 11.50 7.85
CA LEU A 43 1.67 12.74 7.55
C LEU A 43 1.23 13.32 6.20
N GLU A 44 1.09 12.48 5.16
CA GLU A 44 0.61 12.92 3.84
C GLU A 44 -0.74 13.62 3.96
N LYS A 45 -1.68 13.03 4.73
CA LYS A 45 -2.97 13.65 5.03
C LYS A 45 -2.83 15.01 5.70
N LEU A 46 -1.95 15.12 6.69
CA LEU A 46 -1.69 16.38 7.41
C LEU A 46 -1.11 17.46 6.49
N MET A 47 -0.32 17.05 5.50
CA MET A 47 0.26 17.94 4.49
C MET A 47 -0.70 18.25 3.32
N GLY A 48 -1.94 17.72 3.34
CA GLY A 48 -2.88 17.85 2.23
C GLY A 48 -2.49 17.04 0.98
N ILE A 49 -1.51 16.13 1.09
CA ILE A 49 -1.06 15.29 -0.02
C ILE A 49 -2.04 14.13 -0.18
N VAL A 50 -2.84 14.18 -1.23
CA VAL A 50 -3.69 13.06 -1.65
C VAL A 50 -2.95 12.25 -2.71
N ARG A 51 -2.26 11.18 -2.28
CA ARG A 51 -1.71 10.21 -3.23
C ARG A 51 -2.83 9.33 -3.78
N LYS A 52 -3.12 9.44 -5.08
CA LYS A 52 -3.93 8.44 -5.78
C LYS A 52 -3.15 7.12 -5.80
N ARG A 53 -3.57 6.17 -4.97
CA ARG A 53 -2.97 4.83 -4.96
C ARG A 53 -3.57 4.05 -6.12
N LYS A 54 -2.70 3.48 -6.96
CA LYS A 54 -3.14 2.51 -7.96
C LYS A 54 -3.45 1.20 -7.23
N VAL A 55 -4.70 0.76 -7.28
CA VAL A 55 -5.09 -0.58 -6.82
C VAL A 55 -4.87 -1.53 -7.97
N ILE A 56 -4.04 -2.57 -7.77
CA ILE A 56 -3.78 -3.59 -8.79
C ILE A 56 -4.45 -4.88 -8.34
N LEU A 57 -5.26 -5.48 -9.21
CA LEU A 57 -5.82 -6.81 -9.01
C LEU A 57 -4.83 -7.84 -9.53
N TYR A 58 -4.64 -8.94 -8.80
CA TYR A 58 -3.71 -10.00 -9.18
C TYR A 58 -4.39 -11.37 -9.12
N ALA A 59 -4.36 -12.08 -10.25
CA ALA A 59 -4.91 -13.43 -10.37
C ALA A 59 -3.84 -14.40 -10.88
N ARG A 60 -3.89 -15.66 -10.45
CA ARG A 60 -2.83 -16.62 -10.75
C ARG A 60 -3.29 -18.06 -10.73
N VAL A 61 -2.73 -18.84 -11.65
CA VAL A 61 -2.85 -20.31 -11.65
C VAL A 61 -1.48 -20.99 -11.76
N SER A 62 -1.37 -22.22 -11.28
CA SER A 62 -0.09 -22.93 -11.23
C SER A 62 0.27 -23.71 -12.48
N SER A 63 -0.65 -23.84 -13.43
CA SER A 63 -0.44 -24.52 -14.71
C SER A 63 -1.28 -23.88 -15.79
N ASN A 64 -0.80 -23.96 -17.03
CA ASN A 64 -1.50 -23.50 -18.22
C ASN A 64 -2.80 -24.29 -18.49
N THR A 65 -2.93 -25.48 -17.90
CA THR A 65 -4.14 -26.30 -17.97
C THR A 65 -5.31 -25.73 -17.17
N ARG A 66 -5.07 -24.73 -16.30
CA ARG A 66 -6.08 -24.07 -15.46
C ARG A 66 -6.41 -22.66 -15.95
N LYS A 67 -6.35 -22.41 -17.26
CA LYS A 67 -6.66 -21.10 -17.83
C LYS A 67 -8.10 -20.67 -17.56
N ASP A 68 -9.06 -21.59 -17.57
CA ASP A 68 -10.46 -21.27 -17.30
C ASP A 68 -10.65 -20.79 -15.86
N ASP A 69 -9.95 -21.40 -14.89
CA ASP A 69 -9.94 -20.94 -13.50
C ASP A 69 -9.37 -19.52 -13.38
N LEU A 70 -8.33 -19.20 -14.16
CA LEU A 70 -7.72 -17.87 -14.17
C LEU A 70 -8.72 -16.81 -14.68
N VAL A 71 -9.47 -17.12 -15.73
CA VAL A 71 -10.52 -16.23 -16.25
C VAL A 71 -11.61 -16.00 -15.20
N ASN A 72 -12.06 -17.06 -14.52
CA ASN A 72 -13.04 -16.96 -13.45
C ASN A 72 -12.53 -16.11 -12.27
N GLN A 73 -11.26 -16.26 -11.88
CA GLN A 73 -10.65 -15.43 -10.85
C GLN A 73 -10.59 -13.95 -11.23
N VAL A 74 -10.19 -13.64 -12.46
CA VAL A 74 -10.17 -12.25 -12.96
C VAL A 74 -11.57 -11.66 -12.90
N LYS A 75 -12.56 -12.36 -13.46
CA LYS A 75 -13.95 -11.91 -13.47
C LYS A 75 -14.48 -11.64 -12.05
N TYR A 76 -14.21 -12.56 -11.12
CA TYR A 76 -14.58 -12.38 -9.72
C TYR A 76 -13.96 -11.12 -9.11
N LEU A 77 -12.67 -10.86 -9.37
CA LEU A 77 -11.99 -9.67 -8.84
C LEU A 77 -12.57 -8.38 -9.44
N GLU A 78 -12.84 -8.36 -10.74
CA GLU A 78 -13.42 -7.19 -11.42
C GLU A 78 -14.85 -6.89 -10.96
N GLU A 79 -15.65 -7.91 -10.69
CA GLU A 79 -17.03 -7.75 -10.20
C GLU A 79 -17.07 -7.24 -8.74
N ASN A 80 -16.07 -7.58 -7.93
CA ASN A 80 -16.06 -7.26 -6.49
C ASN A 80 -15.25 -6.00 -6.14
N VAL A 81 -14.39 -5.51 -7.03
CA VAL A 81 -13.56 -4.32 -6.78
C VAL A 81 -13.97 -3.18 -7.71
N LYS A 82 -14.56 -2.13 -7.13
CA LYS A 82 -15.13 -0.99 -7.88
C LYS A 82 -14.10 -0.05 -8.50
N GLU A 83 -12.94 0.11 -7.87
CA GLU A 83 -11.89 1.04 -8.33
C GLU A 83 -10.54 0.32 -8.31
N TYR A 84 -10.04 0.00 -9.50
CA TYR A 84 -8.71 -0.54 -9.71
C TYR A 84 -8.09 0.04 -10.98
N TYR A 85 -6.77 0.07 -11.01
CA TYR A 85 -6.00 0.62 -12.11
C TYR A 85 -5.76 -0.42 -13.20
N GLN A 86 -5.41 -1.66 -12.82
CA GLN A 86 -5.23 -2.75 -13.78
C GLN A 86 -5.35 -4.12 -13.10
N VAL A 87 -5.53 -5.16 -13.91
CA VAL A 87 -5.43 -6.57 -13.49
C VAL A 87 -4.14 -7.17 -14.05
N ILE A 88 -3.37 -7.85 -13.21
CA ILE A 88 -2.18 -8.61 -13.59
C ILE A 88 -2.49 -10.10 -13.43
N THR A 89 -2.17 -10.89 -14.46
CA THR A 89 -2.34 -12.34 -14.44
C THR A 89 -1.00 -13.06 -14.52
N ASP A 90 -0.88 -14.20 -13.86
CA ASP A 90 0.34 -15.03 -13.86
C ASP A 90 0.01 -16.53 -13.98
N VAL A 91 0.89 -17.25 -14.67
CA VAL A 91 0.85 -18.72 -14.76
C VAL A 91 2.21 -19.27 -14.34
N GLY A 92 2.25 -20.00 -13.24
CA GLY A 92 3.47 -20.67 -12.78
C GLY A 92 3.41 -21.13 -11.33
N SER A 93 4.46 -21.75 -10.83
CA SER A 93 4.49 -22.34 -9.48
C SER A 93 4.74 -21.33 -8.34
N SER A 94 5.40 -20.20 -8.59
CA SER A 94 5.74 -19.20 -7.56
C SER A 94 5.54 -17.75 -8.02
N LEU A 95 5.32 -16.85 -7.05
CA LEU A 95 5.25 -15.39 -7.27
C LEU A 95 6.59 -14.91 -7.82
N ASN A 96 6.64 -14.60 -9.12
CA ASN A 96 7.89 -14.22 -9.77
C ASN A 96 7.83 -12.77 -10.25
N VAL A 97 8.37 -11.88 -9.41
CA VAL A 97 8.41 -10.44 -9.65
C VAL A 97 9.25 -10.08 -10.90
N LYS A 98 10.17 -10.95 -11.33
CA LYS A 98 11.08 -10.73 -12.48
C LYS A 98 10.56 -11.22 -13.83
N ARG A 99 9.50 -12.04 -13.89
CA ARG A 99 8.87 -12.39 -15.17
C ARG A 99 8.20 -11.12 -15.73
N LYS A 100 8.18 -10.94 -17.05
CA LYS A 100 7.47 -9.82 -17.72
C LYS A 100 6.00 -9.83 -17.26
N GLY A 101 5.66 -9.12 -16.20
CA GLY A 101 4.37 -9.31 -15.54
C GLY A 101 4.15 -8.50 -14.25
N PRO A 102 5.01 -8.53 -13.21
CA PRO A 102 4.76 -7.72 -12.00
C PRO A 102 5.70 -6.52 -11.80
N SER A 103 7.00 -6.63 -12.13
CA SER A 103 7.98 -5.57 -11.86
C SER A 103 7.78 -4.28 -12.66
N SER A 104 7.30 -4.35 -13.90
CA SER A 104 7.09 -3.17 -14.76
C SER A 104 5.89 -2.31 -14.36
N TYR A 105 5.11 -2.75 -13.37
CA TYR A 105 3.84 -2.14 -12.99
C TYR A 105 3.84 -1.55 -11.58
N LEU A 106 4.97 -1.65 -10.88
CA LEU A 106 5.17 -1.21 -9.49
C LEU A 106 6.01 0.07 -9.38
N GLU A 107 6.33 0.72 -10.51
CA GLU A 107 6.91 2.08 -10.58
C GLU A 107 5.85 3.19 -10.46
#